data_AF-A0A8H3RZJ4-F1
#
_entry.id   AF-A0A8H3RZJ4-F1
#
_cell.length_a   1.000
_cell.length_b   1.000
_cell.length_c   1.000
_cell.angle_alpha   90.00
_cell.angle_beta   90.00
_cell.angle_gamma   90.00
#
_symmetry.space_group_name_H-M   'P 1'
#
loop_
_entity.id
_entity.type
_entity.pdbx_description
1 polymer ?
#
loop_
_entity_poly.entity_id
_entity_poly.type
_entity_poly.pdbx_seq_one_letter_code
_entity_poly.pdbx_strand_id
1 'polypeptide(L)'
;MPALISRQIPSPRSINSVENGTKVTTTSSCGLLVNAARKGNVDIIRFLIYLGADVNESYDGVTPLLAAAIAGQEAAMMQLLENGASPTARDKEGCTIFKLLLDNGHYDLAEMLIEKYPDLTVTDPRLPQGEKWLREQFKEISDNVKDPKSKPNEEVLEYLISGDLPREENRSVSDIYWEHILLRYIGDVPLDIKRNYSRSLHLSLMGTFNEFFTGHEGIKESARLLNSKLPTTAYTIEGTVVEGDGGWVTERWSYRDAYGINVRDGIDSFLIDSEKGKIMVKMINYNVEKNTKS
;
A
#
# COMPACT_ATOMS: atom_id res chain seq x y z
N MET A 1 -3.28 -3.11 -63.27
CA MET A 1 -3.38 -2.94 -61.81
C MET A 1 -4.09 -4.16 -61.23
N PRO A 2 -3.42 -5.04 -60.47
CA PRO A 2 -4.11 -6.01 -59.63
C PRO A 2 -4.32 -5.44 -58.23
N ALA A 3 -5.52 -5.66 -57.70
CA ALA A 3 -6.06 -5.09 -56.48
C ALA A 3 -5.38 -5.61 -55.21
N LEU A 4 -5.25 -4.71 -54.23
CA LEU A 4 -4.80 -4.94 -52.87
C LEU A 4 -5.68 -5.98 -52.16
N ILE A 5 -5.10 -7.11 -51.76
CA ILE A 5 -5.72 -8.05 -50.82
C ILE A 5 -5.54 -7.46 -49.42
N SER A 6 -6.60 -6.85 -48.91
CA SER A 6 -6.74 -6.48 -47.49
C SER A 6 -6.74 -7.77 -46.66
N ARG A 7 -5.65 -8.04 -45.93
CA ARG A 7 -5.61 -9.07 -44.89
C ARG A 7 -6.35 -8.56 -43.66
N GLN A 8 -7.61 -8.97 -43.51
CA GLN A 8 -8.40 -8.76 -42.32
C GLN A 8 -7.84 -9.66 -41.20
N ILE A 9 -7.27 -9.05 -40.16
CA ILE A 9 -6.83 -9.75 -38.94
C ILE A 9 -8.09 -10.16 -38.16
N PRO A 10 -8.30 -11.44 -37.81
CA PRO A 10 -9.51 -11.85 -37.09
C PRO A 10 -9.46 -11.39 -35.62
N SER A 11 -10.56 -10.82 -35.12
CA SER A 11 -10.74 -10.45 -33.71
C SER A 11 -10.83 -11.69 -32.80
N PRO A 12 -10.30 -11.66 -31.56
CA PRO A 12 -10.38 -12.81 -30.66
C PRO A 12 -11.83 -13.15 -30.30
N ARG A 13 -12.26 -14.39 -30.57
CA ARG A 13 -13.54 -14.94 -30.12
C ARG A 13 -13.44 -15.26 -28.62
N SER A 14 -14.43 -14.82 -27.84
CA SER A 14 -14.67 -15.30 -26.48
C SER A 14 -14.95 -16.82 -26.52
N ILE A 15 -14.15 -17.59 -25.79
CA ILE A 15 -14.28 -19.04 -25.73
C ILE A 15 -15.24 -19.39 -24.59
N ASN A 16 -16.52 -19.60 -24.90
CA ASN A 16 -17.44 -20.30 -24.00
C ASN A 16 -17.18 -21.82 -24.12
N SER A 17 -16.80 -22.41 -22.98
CA SER A 17 -16.98 -23.79 -22.53
C SER A 17 -16.91 -24.94 -23.56
N VAL A 18 -15.93 -25.83 -23.37
CA VAL A 18 -15.97 -27.20 -23.89
C VAL A 18 -16.08 -28.18 -22.72
N GLU A 19 -17.19 -28.92 -22.65
CA GLU A 19 -17.41 -30.02 -21.72
C GLU A 19 -16.51 -31.21 -22.09
N ASN A 20 -15.76 -31.73 -21.10
CA ASN A 20 -15.50 -33.18 -20.95
C ASN A 20 -14.74 -33.47 -19.64
N GLY A 21 -15.47 -33.98 -18.64
CA GLY A 21 -15.10 -35.17 -17.86
C GLY A 21 -13.83 -35.23 -17.00
N THR A 22 -12.95 -34.22 -16.97
CA THR A 22 -11.87 -34.15 -15.99
C THR A 22 -12.07 -32.94 -15.09
N LYS A 23 -11.98 -33.16 -13.77
CA LYS A 23 -11.95 -32.08 -12.78
C LYS A 23 -10.60 -31.36 -12.90
N VAL A 24 -10.41 -30.65 -14.01
CA VAL A 24 -9.36 -29.65 -14.16
C VAL A 24 -9.76 -28.56 -13.18
N THR A 25 -9.02 -28.43 -12.09
CA THR A 25 -9.17 -27.29 -11.18
C THR A 25 -8.98 -26.04 -12.03
N THR A 26 -10.07 -25.35 -12.30
CA THR A 26 -10.14 -24.15 -13.13
C THR A 26 -9.39 -23.04 -12.42
N THR A 27 -8.06 -23.02 -12.56
CA THR A 27 -7.29 -21.81 -12.30
C THR A 27 -7.81 -20.79 -13.31
N SER A 28 -8.43 -19.73 -12.80
CA SER A 28 -8.86 -18.59 -13.62
C SER A 28 -7.69 -18.07 -14.48
N SER A 29 -8.00 -17.43 -15.60
CA SER A 29 -6.99 -16.80 -16.49
C SER A 29 -6.02 -15.91 -15.71
N CYS A 30 -6.49 -15.22 -14.66
CA CYS A 30 -5.66 -14.42 -13.77
C CYS A 30 -4.67 -15.27 -12.94
N GLY A 31 -5.09 -16.41 -12.38
CA GLY A 31 -4.18 -17.32 -11.68
C GLY A 31 -3.11 -17.93 -12.59
N LEU A 32 -3.43 -18.18 -13.87
CA LEU A 32 -2.46 -18.63 -14.86
C LEU A 32 -1.42 -17.56 -15.17
N LEU A 33 -1.84 -16.31 -15.36
CA LEU A 33 -0.93 -15.19 -15.63
C LEU A 33 -0.01 -14.91 -14.45
N VAL A 34 -0.53 -14.94 -13.22
CA VAL A 34 0.26 -14.81 -11.99
C VAL A 34 1.32 -15.92 -11.86
N ASN A 35 0.96 -17.18 -12.18
CA ASN A 35 1.91 -18.28 -12.13
C ASN A 35 2.98 -18.19 -13.25
N ALA A 36 2.61 -17.73 -14.45
CA ALA A 36 3.55 -17.51 -15.54
C ALA A 36 4.55 -16.40 -15.19
N ALA A 37 4.08 -15.29 -14.61
CA ALA A 37 4.88 -14.18 -14.13
C ALA A 37 5.87 -14.61 -13.04
N ARG A 38 5.40 -15.36 -12.03
CA ARG A 38 6.25 -15.91 -10.97
C ARG A 38 7.38 -16.80 -11.49
N LYS A 39 7.12 -17.55 -12.58
CA LYS A 39 8.09 -18.44 -13.21
C LYS A 39 8.98 -17.76 -14.26
N GLY A 40 8.75 -16.47 -14.54
CA GLY A 40 9.49 -15.76 -15.59
C GLY A 40 9.14 -16.18 -17.02
N ASN A 41 8.02 -16.88 -17.25
CA ASN A 41 7.69 -17.42 -18.56
C ASN A 41 7.04 -16.36 -19.46
N VAL A 42 7.87 -15.55 -20.11
CA VAL A 42 7.47 -14.43 -20.98
C VAL A 42 6.58 -14.87 -22.13
N ASP A 43 6.81 -16.05 -22.72
CA ASP A 43 5.99 -16.55 -23.83
C ASP A 43 4.56 -16.84 -23.39
N ILE A 44 4.39 -17.46 -22.22
CA ILE A 44 3.04 -17.69 -21.65
C ILE A 44 2.38 -16.36 -21.27
N ILE A 45 3.14 -15.42 -20.68
CA ILE A 45 2.62 -14.08 -20.36
C ILE A 45 2.06 -13.40 -21.62
N ARG A 46 2.86 -13.36 -22.70
CA ARG A 46 2.45 -12.79 -23.99
C ARG A 46 1.20 -13.47 -24.55
N PHE A 47 1.17 -14.80 -24.50
CA PHE A 47 0.03 -15.57 -25.00
C PHE A 47 -1.25 -15.29 -24.20
N LEU A 48 -1.17 -15.24 -22.87
CA LEU A 48 -2.33 -14.96 -22.02
C LEU A 48 -2.85 -13.53 -22.19
N ILE A 49 -1.96 -12.54 -22.30
CA ILE A 49 -2.33 -11.15 -22.61
C ILE A 49 -3.00 -11.07 -23.98
N TYR A 50 -2.49 -11.77 -24.99
CA TYR A 50 -3.11 -11.86 -26.32
C TYR A 50 -4.53 -12.45 -26.28
N LEU A 51 -4.80 -13.39 -25.36
CA LEU A 51 -6.14 -13.94 -25.13
C LEU A 51 -7.06 -13.01 -24.31
N GLY A 52 -6.59 -11.83 -23.91
CA GLY A 52 -7.35 -10.84 -23.17
C GLY A 52 -7.28 -10.96 -21.64
N ALA A 53 -6.24 -11.61 -21.10
CA ALA A 53 -6.01 -11.58 -19.65
C ALA A 53 -5.69 -10.15 -19.18
N ASP A 54 -6.35 -9.71 -18.11
CA ASP A 54 -6.06 -8.42 -17.48
C ASP A 54 -4.74 -8.48 -16.70
N VAL A 55 -3.76 -7.66 -17.10
CA VAL A 55 -2.43 -7.59 -16.49
C VAL A 55 -2.44 -7.05 -15.05
N ASN A 56 -3.53 -6.39 -14.64
CA ASN A 56 -3.71 -5.82 -13.30
C ASN A 56 -4.64 -6.66 -12.42
N GLU A 57 -5.28 -7.70 -12.95
CA GLU A 57 -6.16 -8.56 -12.17
C GLU A 57 -5.34 -9.39 -11.16
N SER A 58 -5.63 -9.18 -9.87
CA SER A 58 -4.95 -9.90 -8.79
C SER A 58 -5.53 -11.30 -8.60
N TYR A 59 -4.66 -12.28 -8.36
CA TYR A 59 -5.05 -13.62 -7.87
C TYR A 59 -4.56 -13.79 -6.43
N ASP A 60 -5.47 -14.07 -5.50
CA ASP A 60 -5.20 -14.11 -4.05
C ASP A 60 -4.48 -12.87 -3.50
N GLY A 61 -4.81 -11.70 -4.05
CA GLY A 61 -4.24 -10.42 -3.64
C GLY A 61 -2.86 -10.10 -4.21
N VAL A 62 -2.39 -10.87 -5.20
CA VAL A 62 -1.10 -10.64 -5.87
C VAL A 62 -1.36 -10.43 -7.37
N THR A 63 -0.94 -9.29 -7.91
CA THR A 63 -0.99 -9.04 -9.36
C THR A 63 0.14 -9.81 -10.08
N PRO A 64 0.04 -10.04 -11.39
CA PRO A 64 1.13 -10.62 -12.17
C PRO A 64 2.47 -9.89 -11.96
N LEU A 65 2.44 -8.55 -11.92
CA LEU A 65 3.65 -7.75 -11.73
C LEU A 65 4.29 -8.02 -10.36
N LEU A 66 3.49 -8.05 -9.29
CA LEU A 66 4.00 -8.37 -7.94
C LEU A 66 4.57 -9.79 -7.86
N ALA A 67 3.95 -10.75 -8.57
CA ALA A 67 4.45 -12.12 -8.60
C ALA A 67 5.81 -12.25 -9.29
N ALA A 68 6.04 -11.50 -10.38
CA ALA A 68 7.34 -11.43 -11.04
C ALA A 68 8.37 -10.71 -10.15
N ALA A 69 7.98 -9.61 -9.50
CA ALA A 69 8.84 -8.84 -8.61
C ALA A 69 9.34 -9.66 -7.41
N ILE A 70 8.44 -10.32 -6.68
CA ILE A 70 8.79 -11.19 -5.54
C ILE A 70 9.77 -12.31 -5.98
N ALA A 71 9.58 -12.84 -7.19
CA ALA A 71 10.39 -13.93 -7.73
C ALA A 71 11.66 -13.48 -8.48
N GLY A 72 11.96 -12.18 -8.52
CA GLY A 72 13.16 -11.64 -9.19
C GLY A 72 13.16 -11.81 -10.71
N GLN A 73 11.98 -11.85 -11.35
CA GLN A 73 11.84 -12.15 -12.77
C GLN A 73 11.82 -10.87 -13.64
N GLU A 74 12.99 -10.28 -13.87
CA GLU A 74 13.14 -9.02 -14.62
C GLU A 74 12.40 -9.00 -15.95
N ALA A 75 12.64 -9.99 -16.82
CA ALA A 75 12.04 -10.04 -18.15
C ALA A 75 10.50 -10.14 -18.12
N ALA A 76 9.96 -10.83 -17.11
CA ALA A 76 8.52 -10.90 -16.90
C ALA A 76 7.96 -9.57 -16.38
N MET A 77 8.64 -8.90 -15.45
CA MET A 77 8.26 -7.56 -15.00
C MET A 77 8.21 -6.59 -16.17
N MET A 78 9.27 -6.56 -16.99
CA MET A 78 9.34 -5.67 -18.16
C MET A 78 8.20 -5.93 -19.14
N GLN A 79 7.94 -7.19 -19.47
CA GLN A 79 6.83 -7.56 -20.34
C GLN A 79 5.47 -7.09 -19.78
N LEU A 80 5.22 -7.25 -18.48
CA LEU A 80 3.96 -6.86 -17.86
C LEU A 80 3.80 -5.33 -17.81
N LEU A 81 4.86 -4.62 -17.46
CA LEU A 81 4.90 -3.15 -17.43
C LEU A 81 4.65 -2.54 -18.82
N GLU A 82 5.27 -3.11 -19.86
CA GLU A 82 5.04 -2.71 -21.26
C GLU A 82 3.60 -2.96 -21.73
N ASN A 83 2.87 -3.87 -21.07
CA ASN A 83 1.47 -4.17 -21.36
C ASN A 83 0.49 -3.48 -20.39
N GLY A 84 0.95 -2.47 -19.63
CA GLY A 84 0.09 -1.62 -18.81
C GLY A 84 -0.15 -2.12 -17.39
N ALA A 85 0.69 -3.02 -16.88
CA ALA A 85 0.68 -3.33 -15.45
C ALA A 85 1.02 -2.07 -14.62
N SER A 86 0.27 -1.82 -13.56
CA SER A 86 0.46 -0.65 -12.70
C SER A 86 1.75 -0.76 -11.89
N PRO A 87 2.71 0.17 -12.05
CA PRO A 87 3.95 0.17 -11.26
C PRO A 87 3.74 0.58 -9.80
N THR A 88 2.52 1.00 -9.42
CA THR A 88 2.14 1.31 -8.03
C THR A 88 1.36 0.17 -7.36
N ALA A 89 1.43 -1.05 -7.92
CA ALA A 89 0.73 -2.21 -7.39
C ALA A 89 1.09 -2.49 -5.92
N ARG A 90 0.09 -2.98 -5.18
CA ARG A 90 0.20 -3.40 -3.77
C ARG A 90 -0.42 -4.78 -3.58
N ASP A 91 0.11 -5.55 -2.64
CA ASP A 91 -0.48 -6.85 -2.27
C ASP A 91 -1.72 -6.67 -1.35
N LYS A 92 -2.34 -7.78 -0.95
CA LYS A 92 -3.48 -7.76 -0.01
C LYS A 92 -3.12 -7.25 1.39
N GLU A 93 -1.83 -7.28 1.76
CA GLU A 93 -1.30 -6.70 3.00
C GLU A 93 -1.03 -5.19 2.84
N GLY A 94 -1.12 -4.64 1.63
CA GLY A 94 -0.88 -3.24 1.32
C GLY A 94 0.59 -2.90 1.09
N CYS A 95 1.48 -3.89 1.04
CA CYS A 95 2.91 -3.71 0.78
C CYS A 95 3.10 -3.14 -0.63
N THR A 96 3.96 -2.12 -0.75
CA THR A 96 4.34 -1.56 -2.05
C THR A 96 5.20 -2.54 -2.84
N ILE A 97 5.23 -2.41 -4.16
CA ILE A 97 6.15 -3.18 -5.00
C ILE A 97 7.61 -3.01 -4.58
N PHE A 98 8.02 -1.80 -4.16
CA PHE A 98 9.36 -1.54 -3.67
C PHE A 98 9.68 -2.35 -2.41
N LYS A 99 8.79 -2.33 -1.42
CA LYS A 99 9.00 -3.13 -0.21
C LYS A 99 9.14 -4.62 -0.52
N LEU A 100 8.29 -5.14 -1.40
CA LEU A 100 8.34 -6.56 -1.81
C LEU A 100 9.65 -6.92 -2.52
N LEU A 101 10.18 -6.04 -3.38
CA LEU A 101 11.47 -6.23 -4.03
C LEU A 101 12.61 -6.27 -3.00
N LEU A 102 12.66 -5.25 -2.12
CA LEU A 102 13.73 -5.09 -1.14
C LEU A 102 13.71 -6.20 -0.08
N ASP A 103 12.54 -6.61 0.39
CA ASP A 103 12.38 -7.72 1.35
C ASP A 103 12.84 -9.06 0.75
N ASN A 104 12.84 -9.20 -0.58
CA ASN A 104 13.34 -10.38 -1.29
C ASN A 104 14.77 -10.19 -1.86
N GLY A 105 15.41 -9.04 -1.61
CA GLY A 105 16.79 -8.76 -2.02
C GLY A 105 16.99 -8.27 -3.45
N HIS A 106 15.91 -7.94 -4.17
CA HIS A 106 15.94 -7.52 -5.58
C HIS A 106 16.09 -5.98 -5.72
N TYR A 107 17.19 -5.44 -5.21
CA TYR A 107 17.47 -3.98 -5.22
C TYR A 107 17.66 -3.44 -6.65
N ASP A 108 18.28 -4.22 -7.51
CA ASP A 108 18.48 -3.95 -8.94
C ASP A 108 17.15 -3.73 -9.69
N LEU A 109 16.14 -4.54 -9.39
CA LEU A 109 14.81 -4.40 -9.98
C LEU A 109 14.06 -3.18 -9.43
N ALA A 110 14.33 -2.78 -8.18
CA ALA A 110 13.80 -1.54 -7.62
C ALA A 110 14.41 -0.32 -8.31
N GLU A 111 15.72 -0.32 -8.55
CA GLU A 111 16.42 0.72 -9.32
C GLU A 111 15.89 0.80 -10.76
N MET A 112 15.70 -0.34 -11.44
CA MET A 112 15.09 -0.38 -12.78
C MET A 112 13.69 0.25 -12.82
N LEU A 113 12.83 0.00 -11.82
CA LEU A 113 11.52 0.64 -11.74
C LEU A 113 11.61 2.16 -11.58
N ILE A 114 12.56 2.65 -10.77
CA ILE A 114 12.78 4.08 -10.57
C ILE A 114 13.27 4.74 -11.87
N GLU A 115 14.20 4.11 -12.58
CA GLU A 115 14.70 4.61 -13.86
C GLU A 115 13.60 4.68 -14.92
N LYS A 116 12.76 3.64 -14.99
CA LYS A 116 11.67 3.55 -15.98
C LYS A 116 10.50 4.49 -15.65
N TYR A 117 10.27 4.76 -14.37
CA TYR A 117 9.17 5.59 -13.90
C TYR A 117 9.67 6.63 -12.87
N PRO A 118 10.35 7.69 -13.32
CA PRO A 118 10.96 8.69 -12.44
C PRO A 118 9.96 9.48 -11.59
N ASP A 119 8.69 9.50 -12.00
CA ASP A 119 7.59 10.16 -11.27
C ASP A 119 6.98 9.28 -10.16
N LEU A 120 7.42 8.02 -10.01
CA LEU A 120 6.94 7.17 -8.92
C LEU A 120 7.37 7.73 -7.57
N THR A 121 6.41 7.84 -6.66
CA THR A 121 6.71 8.07 -5.25
C THR A 121 7.34 6.81 -4.66
N VAL A 122 8.62 6.91 -4.33
CA VAL A 122 9.35 5.89 -3.56
C VAL A 122 9.28 6.28 -2.10
N THR A 123 8.79 5.38 -1.25
CA THR A 123 8.58 5.68 0.18
C THR A 123 9.41 4.80 1.12
N ASP A 124 10.02 3.72 0.61
CA ASP A 124 10.80 2.80 1.45
C ASP A 124 12.20 3.40 1.71
N PRO A 125 12.58 3.66 2.98
CA PRO A 125 13.79 4.41 3.31
C PRO A 125 15.08 3.64 3.06
N ARG A 126 15.02 2.34 2.72
CA ARG A 126 16.20 1.59 2.26
C ARG A 126 16.70 2.06 0.89
N LEU A 127 15.87 2.80 0.15
CA LEU A 127 16.24 3.43 -1.12
C LEU A 127 16.53 4.93 -0.86
N PRO A 128 17.57 5.53 -1.51
CA PRO A 128 17.91 6.94 -1.30
C PRO A 128 16.75 7.92 -1.55
N GLN A 129 15.93 7.64 -2.56
CA GLN A 129 14.73 8.42 -2.89
C GLN A 129 13.69 8.33 -1.78
N GLY A 130 13.50 7.14 -1.20
CA GLY A 130 12.56 6.92 -0.10
C GLY A 130 13.02 7.55 1.21
N GLU A 131 14.32 7.49 1.52
CA GLU A 131 14.87 8.20 2.69
C GLU A 131 14.67 9.70 2.56
N LYS A 132 15.06 10.27 1.41
CA LYS A 132 14.89 11.70 1.12
C LYS A 132 13.43 12.11 1.25
N TRP A 133 12.52 11.35 0.62
CA TRP A 133 11.09 11.61 0.68
C TRP A 133 10.57 11.57 2.13
N LEU A 134 10.93 10.55 2.91
CA LEU A 134 10.48 10.41 4.29
C LEU A 134 10.98 11.57 5.17
N ARG A 135 12.23 12.02 4.99
CA ARG A 135 12.79 13.19 5.70
C ARG A 135 12.06 14.49 5.35
N GLU A 136 11.75 14.69 4.07
CA GLU A 136 10.98 15.86 3.62
C GLU A 136 9.58 15.86 4.24
N GLN A 137 8.90 14.72 4.23
CA GLN A 137 7.57 14.59 4.81
C GLN A 137 7.57 14.72 6.34
N PHE A 138 8.56 14.16 7.01
CA PHE A 138 8.74 14.32 8.46
C PHE A 138 8.88 15.79 8.84
N LYS A 139 9.71 16.54 8.10
CA LYS A 139 9.88 17.97 8.32
C LYS A 139 8.56 18.74 8.13
N GLU A 140 7.86 18.48 7.03
CA GLU A 140 6.57 19.12 6.73
C GLU A 140 5.55 18.89 7.85
N ILE A 141 5.40 17.64 8.32
CA ILE A 141 4.52 17.33 9.44
C ILE A 141 4.98 18.06 10.71
N SER A 142 6.26 17.98 11.04
CA SER A 142 6.80 18.59 12.26
C SER A 142 6.54 20.10 12.29
N ASP A 143 6.61 20.77 11.14
CA ASP A 143 6.31 22.20 10.99
C ASP A 143 4.82 22.51 11.18
N ASN A 144 3.92 21.60 10.78
CA ASN A 144 2.47 21.75 10.95
C ASN A 144 1.99 21.50 12.39
N VAL A 145 2.71 20.70 13.18
CA VAL A 145 2.37 20.45 14.59
C VAL A 145 2.74 21.64 15.46
N LYS A 146 1.71 22.38 15.90
CA LYS A 146 1.85 23.63 16.66
C LYS A 146 2.24 23.43 18.12
N ASP A 147 1.71 22.39 18.76
CA ASP A 147 2.03 22.09 20.15
C ASP A 147 3.43 21.46 20.25
N PRO A 148 4.40 22.09 20.92
CA PRO A 148 5.76 21.57 21.01
C PRO A 148 5.84 20.17 21.63
N LYS A 149 4.93 19.81 22.54
CA LYS A 149 4.91 18.48 23.18
C LYS A 149 4.43 17.38 22.26
N SER A 150 3.64 17.75 21.24
CA SER A 150 3.08 16.83 20.28
C SER A 150 3.99 16.64 19.07
N LYS A 151 5.10 17.38 18.93
CA LYS A 151 6.01 17.27 17.77
C LYS A 151 6.67 15.88 17.69
N PRO A 152 6.95 15.38 16.47
CA PRO A 152 7.63 14.12 16.29
C PRO A 152 9.06 14.15 16.82
N ASN A 153 9.46 13.05 17.47
CA ASN A 153 10.84 12.82 17.88
C ASN A 153 11.67 12.38 16.66
N GLU A 154 12.78 13.07 16.41
CA GLU A 154 13.70 12.77 15.31
C GLU A 154 14.30 11.36 15.45
N GLU A 155 14.47 10.84 16.68
CA GLU A 155 15.01 9.49 16.89
C GLU A 155 14.13 8.42 16.23
N VAL A 156 12.80 8.59 16.24
CA VAL A 156 11.86 7.66 15.59
C VAL A 156 12.11 7.61 14.08
N LEU A 157 12.39 8.75 13.46
CA LEU A 157 12.75 8.81 12.04
C LEU A 157 14.04 8.04 11.77
N GLU A 158 15.09 8.26 12.56
CA GLU A 158 16.37 7.57 12.38
C GLU A 158 16.27 6.06 12.59
N TYR A 159 15.43 5.59 13.51
CA TYR A 159 15.15 4.17 13.70
C TYR A 159 14.46 3.55 12.49
N LEU A 160 13.53 4.27 11.86
CA LEU A 160 12.85 3.78 10.65
C LEU A 160 13.77 3.75 9.43
N ILE A 161 14.66 4.73 9.32
CA ILE A 161 15.64 4.79 8.23
C ILE A 161 16.69 3.68 8.38
N SER A 162 17.23 3.50 9.58
CA SER A 162 18.22 2.45 9.85
C SER A 162 17.62 1.04 9.91
N GLY A 163 16.31 0.93 10.17
CA GLY A 163 15.63 -0.32 10.48
C GLY A 163 15.94 -0.86 11.89
N ASP A 164 16.77 -0.17 12.69
CA ASP A 164 17.13 -0.56 14.05
C ASP A 164 16.11 -0.01 15.05
N LEU A 165 14.97 -0.68 15.06
CA LEU A 165 13.79 -0.24 15.77
C LEU A 165 13.88 -0.59 17.27
N PRO A 166 13.76 0.38 18.20
CA PRO A 166 13.96 0.15 19.63
C PRO A 166 12.87 -0.75 20.21
N ARG A 167 13.23 -1.44 21.30
CA ARG A 167 12.32 -2.28 22.08
C ARG A 167 11.20 -1.44 22.71
N GLU A 168 10.06 -2.08 22.91
CA GLU A 168 8.82 -1.46 23.42
C GLU A 168 9.01 -0.70 24.75
N GLU A 169 9.76 -1.26 25.69
CA GLU A 169 9.94 -0.74 27.06
C GLU A 169 10.65 0.62 27.15
N ASN A 170 11.36 1.02 26.09
CA ASN A 170 12.15 2.25 26.05
C ASN A 170 11.45 3.37 25.26
N ARG A 171 10.16 3.24 24.97
CA ARG A 171 9.43 4.16 24.08
C ARG A 171 8.38 4.95 24.85
N SER A 172 8.29 6.24 24.55
CA SER A 172 7.20 7.09 25.00
C SER A 172 5.94 6.88 24.16
N VAL A 173 4.80 7.36 24.67
CA VAL A 173 3.53 7.42 23.92
C VAL A 173 3.68 8.18 22.61
N SER A 174 4.46 9.28 22.63
CA SER A 174 4.77 10.07 21.44
C SER A 174 5.54 9.24 20.42
N ASP A 175 6.56 8.48 20.84
CA ASP A 175 7.34 7.64 19.93
C ASP A 175 6.47 6.58 19.24
N ILE A 176 5.53 5.99 19.96
CA ILE A 176 4.59 4.99 19.43
C ILE A 176 3.63 5.59 18.41
N TYR A 177 3.05 6.73 18.73
CA TYR A 177 2.17 7.43 17.82
C TYR A 177 2.90 7.86 16.54
N TRP A 178 4.09 8.44 16.67
CA TRP A 178 4.86 8.88 15.50
C TRP A 178 5.39 7.73 14.66
N GLU A 179 5.78 6.63 15.29
CA GLU A 179 6.12 5.40 14.57
C GLU A 179 4.93 4.86 13.77
N HIS A 180 3.72 4.85 14.35
CA HIS A 180 2.50 4.45 13.63
C HIS A 180 2.28 5.26 12.35
N ILE A 181 2.43 6.58 12.44
CA ILE A 181 2.27 7.48 11.30
C ILE A 181 3.35 7.23 10.25
N LEU A 182 4.62 7.21 10.65
CA LEU A 182 5.71 7.10 9.70
C LEU A 182 5.75 5.73 9.01
N LEU A 183 5.34 4.66 9.70
CA LEU A 183 5.18 3.32 9.09
C LEU A 183 4.10 3.31 7.99
N ARG A 184 3.07 4.15 8.09
CA ARG A 184 2.05 4.32 7.03
C ARG A 184 2.59 5.06 5.83
N TYR A 185 3.43 6.09 6.03
CA TYR A 185 4.11 6.81 4.96
C TYR A 185 5.01 5.90 4.13
N ILE A 186 5.82 5.07 4.77
CA ILE A 186 6.69 4.14 4.04
C ILE A 186 5.92 2.95 3.45
N GLY A 187 4.65 2.77 3.85
CA GLY A 187 3.77 1.71 3.38
C GLY A 187 4.01 0.35 4.03
N ASP A 188 4.65 0.30 5.21
CA ASP A 188 4.92 -0.93 5.95
C ASP A 188 3.79 -1.24 6.96
N VAL A 189 2.63 -1.54 6.40
CA VAL A 189 1.43 -1.91 7.18
C VAL A 189 1.67 -3.12 8.08
N PRO A 190 2.31 -4.22 7.63
CA PRO A 190 2.60 -5.36 8.51
C PRO A 190 3.41 -4.99 9.75
N LEU A 191 4.40 -4.10 9.62
CA LEU A 191 5.22 -3.67 10.74
C LEU A 191 4.46 -2.71 11.66
N ASP A 192 3.67 -1.78 11.09
CA ASP A 192 2.74 -0.92 11.85
C ASP A 192 1.85 -1.77 12.74
N ILE A 193 1.22 -2.80 12.15
CA ILE A 193 0.42 -3.76 12.91
C ILE A 193 1.31 -4.42 13.95
N LYS A 194 2.35 -5.19 13.58
CA LYS A 194 3.09 -6.02 14.53
C LYS A 194 3.62 -5.26 15.76
N ARG A 195 4.04 -3.99 15.58
CA ARG A 195 4.67 -3.20 16.64
C ARG A 195 3.68 -2.34 17.42
N ASN A 196 2.62 -1.84 16.79
CA ASN A 196 1.62 -0.99 17.44
C ASN A 196 0.32 -1.75 17.78
N TYR A 197 0.31 -3.08 17.68
CA TYR A 197 -0.87 -3.92 17.86
C TYR A 197 -1.15 -4.31 19.30
N SER A 198 -2.40 -4.07 19.71
CA SER A 198 -3.04 -4.71 20.85
C SER A 198 -3.95 -5.86 20.41
N ARG A 199 -3.85 -7.00 21.12
CA ARG A 199 -4.77 -8.15 20.98
C ARG A 199 -6.22 -7.83 21.36
N SER A 200 -6.46 -6.68 21.99
CA SER A 200 -7.77 -6.20 22.41
C SER A 200 -8.10 -4.83 21.81
N LEU A 201 -7.57 -4.51 20.63
CA LEU A 201 -7.86 -3.24 19.97
C LEU A 201 -9.36 -3.11 19.66
N HIS A 202 -9.94 -1.96 20.03
CA HIS A 202 -11.29 -1.58 19.60
C HIS A 202 -11.21 -0.53 18.48
N LEU A 203 -11.86 -0.79 17.34
CA LEU A 203 -11.94 0.16 16.23
C LEU A 203 -13.36 0.76 16.13
N SER A 204 -13.46 2.06 15.92
CA SER A 204 -14.71 2.70 15.49
C SER A 204 -14.46 3.61 14.28
N LEU A 205 -15.05 3.27 13.14
CA LEU A 205 -15.04 4.08 11.92
C LEU A 205 -16.30 4.94 11.93
N MET A 206 -16.15 6.26 12.01
CA MET A 206 -17.23 7.24 12.08
C MET A 206 -17.13 8.17 10.87
N GLY A 207 -17.52 7.72 9.68
CA GLY A 207 -17.67 8.57 8.48
C GLY A 207 -19.01 8.28 7.81
N THR A 208 -19.23 8.71 6.57
CA THR A 208 -20.40 8.29 5.74
C THR A 208 -20.42 6.78 5.41
N PHE A 209 -19.67 5.96 6.15
CA PHE A 209 -19.61 4.51 6.08
C PHE A 209 -20.08 3.96 7.43
N ASN A 210 -21.32 3.45 7.46
CA ASN A 210 -22.02 2.98 8.65
C ASN A 210 -21.59 1.56 9.08
N GLU A 211 -20.31 1.31 9.40
CA GLU A 211 -19.88 -0.02 9.86
C GLU A 211 -19.07 0.02 11.15
N PHE A 212 -19.55 -0.71 12.16
CA PHE A 212 -18.84 -1.03 13.39
C PHE A 212 -18.18 -2.40 13.25
N PHE A 213 -16.87 -2.49 13.51
CA PHE A 213 -16.13 -3.75 13.46
C PHE A 213 -15.72 -4.15 14.89
N THR A 214 -16.09 -5.36 15.30
CA THR A 214 -15.69 -5.95 16.59
C THR A 214 -15.16 -7.37 16.36
N GLY A 215 -14.06 -7.75 17.02
CA GLY A 215 -13.59 -9.15 17.03
C GLY A 215 -12.63 -9.57 15.90
N HIS A 216 -11.87 -8.62 15.32
CA HIS A 216 -10.86 -8.89 14.28
C HIS A 216 -9.45 -8.48 14.72
N GLU A 217 -8.42 -8.84 13.94
CA GLU A 217 -7.06 -8.29 14.00
C GLU A 217 -7.09 -6.77 13.66
N GLY A 218 -7.65 -5.96 14.56
CA GLY A 218 -8.28 -4.67 14.24
C GLY A 218 -7.42 -3.68 13.45
N ILE A 219 -6.15 -3.46 13.82
CA ILE A 219 -5.27 -2.53 13.07
C ILE A 219 -5.03 -3.03 11.64
N LYS A 220 -4.94 -4.36 11.43
CA LYS A 220 -4.67 -4.93 10.10
C LYS A 220 -5.80 -4.65 9.15
N GLU A 221 -7.02 -4.99 9.53
CA GLU A 221 -8.18 -4.76 8.68
C GLU A 221 -8.48 -3.26 8.54
N SER A 222 -8.22 -2.46 9.58
CA SER A 222 -8.34 -0.99 9.51
C SER A 222 -7.38 -0.38 8.50
N ALA A 223 -6.09 -0.74 8.57
CA ALA A 223 -5.06 -0.22 7.68
C ALA A 223 -5.34 -0.67 6.25
N ARG A 224 -5.77 -1.92 6.05
CA ARG A 224 -6.18 -2.45 4.75
C ARG A 224 -7.39 -1.69 4.19
N LEU A 225 -8.44 -1.52 4.98
CA LEU A 225 -9.65 -0.79 4.57
C LEU A 225 -9.32 0.68 4.27
N LEU A 226 -8.62 1.38 5.15
CA LEU A 226 -8.21 2.76 4.96
C LEU A 226 -7.37 2.89 3.68
N ASN A 227 -6.34 2.06 3.50
CA ASN A 227 -5.51 2.08 2.28
C ASN A 227 -6.31 1.71 1.02
N SER A 228 -7.31 0.82 1.12
CA SER A 228 -8.17 0.49 -0.03
C SER A 228 -9.08 1.64 -0.45
N LYS A 229 -9.39 2.56 0.48
CA LYS A 229 -10.23 3.74 0.24
C LYS A 229 -9.42 4.98 -0.08
N LEU A 230 -8.26 5.10 0.54
CA LEU A 230 -7.32 6.22 0.50
C LEU A 230 -5.92 5.60 0.36
N PRO A 231 -5.49 5.23 -0.86
CA PRO A 231 -4.18 4.64 -1.08
C PRO A 231 -3.13 5.73 -0.80
N THR A 232 -2.69 5.86 0.45
CA THR A 232 -1.96 7.05 0.86
C THR A 232 -0.45 6.93 0.76
N THR A 233 0.13 7.89 0.03
CA THR A 233 1.46 8.48 0.23
C THR A 233 1.35 10.02 0.25
N ALA A 234 0.15 10.58 0.41
CA ALA A 234 -0.15 12.00 0.24
C ALA A 234 -1.21 12.51 1.24
N TYR A 235 -1.02 12.25 2.53
CA TYR A 235 -1.84 12.89 3.59
C TYR A 235 -1.03 13.98 4.28
N THR A 236 -1.71 15.08 4.62
CA THR A 236 -1.15 16.22 5.36
C THR A 236 -1.70 16.19 6.77
N ILE A 237 -0.84 16.27 7.78
CA ILE A 237 -1.25 16.43 9.19
C ILE A 237 -1.42 17.92 9.47
N GLU A 238 -2.63 18.31 9.85
CA GLU A 238 -3.01 19.70 10.14
C GLU A 238 -2.85 20.05 11.62
N GLY A 239 -2.88 19.04 12.50
CA GLY A 239 -2.64 19.20 13.92
C GLY A 239 -2.66 17.88 14.67
N THR A 240 -1.85 17.82 15.74
CA THR A 240 -1.77 16.68 16.65
C THR A 240 -1.83 17.20 18.08
N VAL A 241 -2.61 16.53 18.93
CA VAL A 241 -2.66 16.75 20.36
C VAL A 241 -2.44 15.43 21.08
N VAL A 242 -1.37 15.37 21.89
CA VAL A 242 -1.04 14.23 22.76
C VAL A 242 -1.37 14.59 24.21
N GLU A 243 -2.39 13.96 24.79
CA GLU A 243 -2.77 14.21 26.19
C GLU A 243 -2.02 13.28 27.17
N GLY A 244 -0.89 13.77 27.71
CA GLY A 244 -0.19 13.16 28.86
C GLY A 244 0.48 11.81 28.60
N ASP A 245 1.07 11.24 29.66
CA ASP A 245 1.72 9.93 29.64
C ASP A 245 0.66 8.81 29.70
N GLY A 246 0.21 8.38 28.53
CA GLY A 246 -0.84 7.37 28.38
C GLY A 246 -2.21 8.04 28.35
N GLY A 247 -2.85 8.01 27.19
CA GLY A 247 -4.04 8.80 26.98
C GLY A 247 -4.46 8.86 25.53
N TRP A 248 -5.33 9.83 25.24
CA TRP A 248 -5.83 10.06 23.91
C TRP A 248 -4.83 10.89 23.11
N VAL A 249 -4.53 10.42 21.90
CA VAL A 249 -3.88 11.21 20.87
C VAL A 249 -4.91 11.50 19.80
N THR A 250 -5.11 12.77 19.46
CA THR A 250 -5.99 13.17 18.36
C THR A 250 -5.19 13.85 17.28
N GLU A 251 -5.33 13.35 16.06
CA GLU A 251 -4.74 13.85 14.84
C GLU A 251 -5.84 14.39 13.94
N ARG A 252 -5.61 15.57 13.36
CA ARG A 252 -6.42 16.12 12.27
C ARG A 252 -5.59 16.10 10.99
N TRP A 253 -6.17 15.60 9.91
CA TRP A 253 -5.49 15.41 8.64
C TRP A 253 -6.39 15.70 7.44
N SER A 254 -5.77 15.95 6.29
CA SER A 254 -6.45 16.04 4.99
C SER A 254 -5.72 15.19 3.95
N TYR A 255 -6.45 14.80 2.90
CA TYR A 255 -5.95 13.91 1.84
C TYR A 255 -6.56 14.26 0.50
N ARG A 256 -5.75 14.17 -0.55
CA ARG A 256 -6.21 14.31 -1.92
C ARG A 256 -5.42 13.40 -2.85
N ASP A 257 -6.11 12.66 -3.71
CA ASP A 257 -5.46 11.78 -4.69
C ASP A 257 -5.75 12.13 -6.15
N ALA A 258 -5.03 11.42 -7.04
CA ALA A 258 -5.19 11.52 -8.48
C ALA A 258 -6.55 10.99 -9.00
N TYR A 259 -7.26 10.21 -8.18
CA TYR A 259 -8.58 9.65 -8.50
C TYR A 259 -9.72 10.62 -8.13
N GLY A 260 -9.40 11.82 -7.63
CA GLY A 260 -10.37 12.84 -7.28
C GLY A 260 -11.09 12.59 -5.97
N ILE A 261 -10.53 11.71 -5.12
CA ILE A 261 -10.96 11.56 -3.73
C ILE A 261 -10.34 12.70 -2.92
N ASN A 262 -11.19 13.37 -2.14
CA ASN A 262 -10.77 14.47 -1.28
C ASN A 262 -11.34 14.27 0.13
N VAL A 263 -10.46 14.20 1.12
CA VAL A 263 -10.80 14.26 2.54
C VAL A 263 -10.36 15.61 3.06
N ARG A 264 -11.33 16.45 3.42
CA ARG A 264 -11.08 17.82 3.88
C ARG A 264 -10.89 17.96 5.39
N ASP A 265 -11.36 16.97 6.15
CA ASP A 265 -11.36 17.01 7.61
C ASP A 265 -11.41 15.58 8.17
N GLY A 266 -10.24 14.94 8.17
CA GLY A 266 -10.03 13.65 8.81
C GLY A 266 -9.59 13.85 10.25
N ILE A 267 -10.10 13.04 11.16
CA ILE A 267 -9.78 13.03 12.59
C ILE A 267 -9.54 11.58 13.00
N ASP A 268 -8.31 11.27 13.39
CA ASP A 268 -7.95 10.00 14.01
C ASP A 268 -7.72 10.22 15.50
N SER A 269 -8.41 9.46 16.35
CA SER A 269 -8.17 9.43 17.80
C SER A 269 -7.69 8.06 18.23
N PHE A 270 -6.58 8.03 18.96
CA PHE A 270 -5.93 6.81 19.43
C PHE A 270 -5.89 6.81 20.96
N LEU A 271 -6.28 5.71 21.60
CA LEU A 271 -6.00 5.48 23.01
C LEU A 271 -4.74 4.62 23.11
N ILE A 272 -3.70 5.11 23.79
CA ILE A 272 -2.42 4.40 23.95
C ILE A 272 -2.25 3.97 25.41
N ASP A 273 -1.92 2.69 25.60
CA ASP A 273 -1.49 2.14 26.89
C ASP A 273 -0.02 2.51 27.12
N SER A 274 0.24 3.38 28.10
CA SER A 274 1.60 3.85 28.42
C SER A 274 2.47 2.79 29.10
N GLU A 275 1.89 1.81 29.79
CA GLU A 275 2.65 0.73 30.42
C GLU A 275 3.12 -0.29 29.38
N LYS A 276 2.28 -0.55 28.37
CA LYS A 276 2.56 -1.56 27.32
C LYS A 276 3.10 -0.97 26.02
N GLY A 277 3.05 0.34 25.87
CA GLY A 277 3.43 1.05 24.66
C GLY A 277 2.61 0.69 23.42
N LYS A 278 1.29 0.44 23.57
CA LYS A 278 0.44 -0.12 22.50
C LYS A 278 -0.84 0.65 22.27
N ILE A 279 -1.30 0.68 21.01
CA ILE A 279 -2.59 1.27 20.65
C ILE A 279 -3.71 0.32 21.11
N MET A 280 -4.61 0.82 21.94
CA MET A 280 -5.75 0.10 22.53
C MET A 280 -7.08 0.39 21.85
N VAL A 281 -7.25 1.62 21.36
CA VAL A 281 -8.45 2.04 20.63
C VAL A 281 -8.02 2.89 19.45
N LYS A 282 -8.67 2.70 18.31
CA LYS A 282 -8.56 3.61 17.16
C LYS A 282 -9.96 4.08 16.76
N MET A 283 -10.15 5.38 16.72
CA MET A 283 -11.34 6.02 16.17
C MET A 283 -10.90 6.81 14.94
N ILE A 284 -11.59 6.64 13.81
CA ILE A 284 -11.28 7.34 12.57
C ILE A 284 -12.56 7.97 12.07
N ASN A 285 -12.56 9.29 11.92
CA ASN A 285 -13.68 10.06 11.41
C ASN A 285 -13.22 10.89 10.23
N TYR A 286 -13.94 10.83 9.11
CA TYR A 286 -13.60 11.64 7.94
C TYR A 286 -14.80 11.80 7.02
N ASN A 287 -14.80 12.92 6.29
CA ASN A 287 -15.76 13.20 5.24
C ASN A 287 -15.08 13.05 3.87
N VAL A 288 -15.60 12.14 3.03
CA VAL A 288 -15.09 11.91 1.67
C VAL A 288 -15.97 12.62 0.66
N GLU A 289 -15.36 13.47 -0.14
CA GLU A 289 -15.98 14.00 -1.35
C GLU A 289 -15.36 13.31 -2.57
N LYS A 290 -16.20 12.80 -3.46
CA LYS A 290 -15.78 12.42 -4.81
C LYS A 290 -16.13 13.56 -5.76
N ASN A 291 -15.14 14.10 -6.45
CA ASN A 291 -15.42 14.95 -7.60
C ASN A 291 -16.06 14.09 -8.70
N THR A 292 -17.39 14.08 -8.76
CA THR A 292 -18.10 13.70 -9.97
C THR A 292 -17.77 14.75 -11.02
N LYS A 293 -16.86 14.44 -11.95
CA LYS A 293 -16.77 15.22 -13.19
C LYS A 293 -18.14 15.18 -13.85
N SER A 294 -18.85 16.30 -13.81
CA SER A 294 -20.02 16.60 -14.65
C SER A 294 -19.59 16.78 -16.09
#